data_AF-A0A221UX25-F1
#
_entry.id   AF-A0A221UX25-F1
#
_cell.length_a   1.000
_cell.length_b   1.000
_cell.length_c   1.000
_cell.angle_alpha   90.00
_cell.angle_beta   90.00
_cell.angle_gamma   90.00
#
_symmetry.space_group_name_H-M   'P 1'
#
loop_
_entity.id
_entity.type
_entity.pdbx_description
1 polymer ?
#
loop_
_entity_poly.entity_id
_entity_poly.type
_entity_poly.pdbx_seq_one_letter_code
_entity_poly.pdbx_strand_id
1 'polypeptide(L)'
;MAGKHWIIVLIIVVMSYLIYNGVQDLKYGKEIWTTESRGIMIDRCMQDSKEMAINYRELTFEYCVCTTDKIQAEFTQREYTKILEKPMEIQEEKLLPSFQSCLTEYQGKIKKEKIKASAQQGL
;
A
#
# COMPACT_ATOMS: atom_id res chain seq x y z
N MET A 1 -18.34 -12.39 -11.09
CA MET A 1 -17.50 -11.20 -10.80
C MET A 1 -16.17 -11.69 -10.24
N ALA A 2 -15.25 -12.13 -11.09
CA ALA A 2 -13.97 -12.72 -10.66
C ALA A 2 -12.88 -12.15 -11.56
N GLY A 3 -11.92 -11.42 -10.99
CA GLY A 3 -10.80 -10.88 -11.76
C GLY A 3 -10.22 -9.55 -11.27
N LYS A 4 -10.86 -8.85 -10.31
CA LYS A 4 -10.37 -7.54 -9.83
C LYS A 4 -9.71 -7.54 -8.45
N HIS A 5 -9.87 -8.59 -7.65
CA HIS A 5 -9.33 -8.65 -6.29
C HIS A 5 -7.84 -9.05 -6.23
N TRP A 6 -7.30 -9.69 -7.27
CA TRP A 6 -5.89 -10.08 -7.37
C TRP A 6 -4.93 -8.94 -7.03
N ILE A 7 -5.18 -7.72 -7.57
CA ILE A 7 -4.23 -6.61 -7.46
C ILE A 7 -4.18 -6.07 -6.02
N ILE A 8 -5.32 -6.13 -5.31
CA ILE A 8 -5.45 -5.69 -3.92
C ILE A 8 -4.72 -6.67 -3.00
N VAL A 9 -4.90 -7.97 -3.24
CA VAL A 9 -4.22 -9.05 -2.51
C VAL A 9 -2.69 -8.91 -2.66
N LEU A 10 -2.18 -8.73 -3.89
CA LEU A 10 -0.74 -8.63 -4.16
C LEU A 10 -0.03 -7.44 -3.48
N ILE A 11 -0.71 -6.30 -3.29
CA ILE A 11 -0.13 -5.15 -2.58
C ILE A 11 -0.01 -5.44 -1.08
N ILE A 12 -0.93 -6.22 -0.51
CA ILE A 12 -0.94 -6.59 0.91
C ILE A 12 0.04 -7.74 1.18
N VAL A 13 0.12 -8.72 0.28
CA VAL A 13 1.06 -9.85 0.30
C VAL A 13 2.52 -9.40 0.41
N VAL A 14 2.90 -8.36 -0.34
CA VAL A 14 4.31 -7.98 -0.49
C VAL A 14 4.72 -6.97 0.59
N MET A 15 3.79 -6.11 1.01
CA MET A 15 3.97 -5.28 2.20
C MET A 15 4.40 -6.13 3.39
N SER A 16 3.77 -7.26 3.68
CA SER A 16 4.10 -8.03 4.89
C SER A 16 5.42 -8.78 4.87
N TYR A 17 5.82 -9.40 3.77
CA TYR A 17 7.06 -10.19 3.74
C TYR A 17 8.33 -9.31 3.71
N LEU A 18 8.25 -8.13 3.09
CA LEU A 18 9.42 -7.29 2.87
C LEU A 18 9.52 -6.09 3.81
N ILE A 19 8.39 -5.62 4.36
CA ILE A 19 8.42 -4.76 5.53
C ILE A 19 8.97 -5.53 6.73
N TYR A 20 8.78 -6.85 6.84
CA TYR A 20 9.46 -7.63 7.89
C TYR A 20 10.98 -7.39 7.86
N ASN A 21 11.66 -7.47 6.71
CA ASN A 21 13.10 -7.23 6.65
C ASN A 21 13.50 -5.75 6.85
N GLY A 22 12.72 -4.78 6.35
CA GLY A 22 13.00 -3.34 6.54
C GLY A 22 12.63 -2.78 7.92
N VAL A 23 11.63 -3.36 8.58
CA VAL A 23 11.18 -3.01 9.94
C VAL A 23 11.91 -3.84 11.00
N GLN A 24 12.51 -4.99 10.65
CA GLN A 24 13.40 -5.69 11.58
C GLN A 24 14.66 -4.89 11.94
N ASP A 25 15.13 -3.97 11.09
CA ASP A 25 16.17 -3.00 11.50
C ASP A 25 15.67 -2.05 12.62
N LEU A 26 14.35 -1.82 12.70
CA LEU A 26 13.73 -1.05 13.79
C LEU A 26 13.49 -1.87 15.06
N LYS A 27 13.66 -3.22 15.01
CA LYS A 27 13.51 -4.13 16.16
C LYS A 27 14.54 -3.86 17.26
N TYR A 28 15.60 -3.11 16.94
CA TYR A 28 16.65 -2.69 17.88
C TYR A 28 16.54 -1.23 18.35
N GLY A 29 15.52 -0.46 17.93
CA GLY A 29 15.41 0.92 18.43
C GLY A 29 14.33 1.79 17.79
N LYS A 30 13.06 1.56 18.18
CA LYS A 30 12.01 2.54 18.55
C LYS A 30 10.64 1.93 18.32
N GLU A 31 9.83 1.84 19.38
CA GLU A 31 8.42 1.43 19.31
C GLU A 31 7.51 2.48 18.61
N ILE A 32 8.10 3.56 18.10
CA ILE A 32 7.42 4.78 17.66
C ILE A 32 7.77 5.02 16.19
N TRP A 33 6.73 5.26 15.38
CA TRP A 33 6.90 5.66 13.99
C TRP A 33 7.83 6.86 13.85
N THR A 34 8.75 6.76 12.88
CA THR A 34 9.61 7.87 12.51
C THR A 34 9.29 8.34 11.09
N THR A 35 9.73 9.55 10.76
CA THR A 35 9.65 10.07 9.38
C THR A 35 10.42 9.18 8.40
N GLU A 36 11.51 8.55 8.84
CA GLU A 36 12.26 7.56 8.07
C GLU A 36 11.43 6.30 7.81
N SER A 37 10.78 5.75 8.85
CA SER A 37 9.87 4.61 8.72
C SER A 37 8.74 4.90 7.72
N ARG A 38 8.21 6.14 7.74
CA ARG A 38 7.21 6.59 6.78
C ARG A 38 7.75 6.57 5.34
N GLY A 39 8.94 7.10 5.12
CA GLY A 39 9.60 7.08 3.81
C GLY A 39 9.82 5.65 3.29
N ILE A 40 10.35 4.76 4.14
CA ILE A 40 10.59 3.35 3.80
C ILE A 40 9.28 2.66 3.39
N MET A 41 8.19 2.88 4.12
CA MET A 41 6.89 2.28 3.79
C MET A 41 6.34 2.77 2.44
N ILE A 42 6.47 4.06 2.15
CA ILE A 42 6.05 4.64 0.87
C ILE A 42 6.88 4.06 -0.28
N ASP A 43 8.21 4.05 -0.14
CA ASP A 43 9.12 3.52 -1.15
C ASP A 43 8.88 2.03 -1.41
N ARG A 44 8.67 1.26 -0.35
CA ARG A 44 8.32 -0.16 -0.42
C ARG A 44 7.01 -0.36 -1.17
N CYS A 45 5.96 0.37 -0.81
CA CYS A 45 4.67 0.32 -1.48
C CYS A 45 4.77 0.65 -2.98
N MET A 46 5.60 1.65 -3.33
CA MET A 46 5.87 2.01 -4.73
C MET A 46 6.56 0.89 -5.49
N GLN A 47 7.60 0.28 -4.91
CA GLN A 47 8.30 -0.86 -5.50
C GLN A 47 7.36 -2.07 -5.70
N ASP A 48 6.51 -2.33 -4.72
CA ASP A 48 5.61 -3.49 -4.71
C ASP A 48 4.43 -3.33 -5.66
N SER A 49 4.06 -2.08 -5.97
CA SER A 49 3.02 -1.75 -6.95
C SER A 49 3.43 -2.02 -8.41
N LYS A 50 4.73 -2.26 -8.67
CA LYS A 50 5.28 -2.69 -9.98
C LYS A 50 4.74 -1.86 -11.16
N GLU A 51 4.05 -2.50 -12.11
CA GLU A 51 3.48 -1.87 -13.31
C GLU A 51 2.58 -0.69 -13.01
N MET A 52 1.88 -0.71 -11.88
CA MET A 52 1.04 0.40 -11.48
C MET A 52 1.87 1.64 -11.17
N ALA A 53 2.99 1.48 -10.46
CA ALA A 53 3.92 2.57 -10.18
C ALA A 53 4.66 3.08 -11.43
N ILE A 54 4.75 2.27 -12.49
CA ILE A 54 5.30 2.68 -13.79
C ILE A 54 4.25 3.47 -14.58
N ASN A 55 3.05 2.91 -14.74
CA ASN A 55 2.01 3.45 -15.61
C ASN A 55 1.22 4.60 -14.99
N TYR A 56 1.14 4.65 -13.66
CA TYR A 56 0.34 5.61 -12.90
C TYR A 56 1.14 6.19 -11.73
N ARG A 57 2.43 6.48 -11.95
CA ARG A 57 3.41 6.83 -10.90
C ARG A 57 2.89 7.79 -9.84
N GLU A 58 2.34 8.94 -10.24
CA GLU A 58 1.84 9.96 -9.30
C GLU A 58 0.66 9.44 -8.50
N LEU A 59 -0.30 8.78 -9.15
CA LEU A 59 -1.47 8.20 -8.49
C LEU A 59 -1.09 7.08 -7.52
N THR A 60 -0.11 6.24 -7.91
CA THR A 60 0.41 5.18 -7.04
C THR A 60 1.15 5.77 -5.84
N PHE A 61 1.91 6.85 -6.04
CA PHE A 61 2.58 7.55 -4.96
C PHE A 61 1.58 8.13 -3.95
N GLU A 62 0.53 8.82 -4.43
CA GLU A 62 -0.55 9.31 -3.59
C GLU A 62 -1.23 8.18 -2.80
N TYR A 63 -1.50 7.05 -3.45
CA TYR A 63 -2.06 5.87 -2.80
C TYR A 63 -1.14 5.32 -1.69
N CYS A 64 0.16 5.20 -1.97
CA CYS A 64 1.15 4.71 -1.01
C CYS A 64 1.32 5.65 0.19
N VAL A 65 1.29 6.97 -0.06
CA VAL A 65 1.27 8.00 0.98
C VAL A 65 0.02 7.85 1.86
N CYS A 66 -1.16 7.83 1.25
CA CYS A 66 -2.43 7.71 1.99
C CYS A 66 -2.47 6.44 2.84
N THR A 67 -2.07 5.30 2.27
CA THR A 67 -2.05 4.02 2.97
C THR A 67 -1.08 4.03 4.15
N THR A 68 0.12 4.58 3.95
CA THR A 68 1.12 4.71 5.01
C THR A 68 0.61 5.60 6.14
N ASP A 69 0.03 6.75 5.82
CA ASP A 69 -0.49 7.69 6.82
C ASP A 69 -1.64 7.07 7.63
N LYS A 70 -2.50 6.27 6.99
CA LYS A 70 -3.57 5.53 7.68
C LYS A 70 -3.02 4.46 8.63
N ILE A 71 -2.04 3.68 8.18
CA ILE A 71 -1.41 2.66 9.02
C ILE A 71 -0.74 3.31 10.23
N GLN A 72 0.00 4.41 10.04
CA GLN A 72 0.69 5.10 11.13
C GLN A 72 -0.26 5.80 12.12
N ALA A 73 -1.46 6.19 11.66
CA ALA A 73 -2.48 6.78 12.50
C ALA A 73 -3.26 5.75 13.33
N GLU A 74 -3.44 4.52 12.82
CA GLU A 74 -4.29 3.50 13.43
C GLU A 74 -3.51 2.50 14.29
N PHE A 75 -2.27 2.19 13.92
CA PHE A 75 -1.45 1.20 14.60
C PHE A 75 -0.17 1.83 15.11
N THR A 76 0.31 1.37 16.26
CA THR A 76 1.71 1.54 16.62
C THR A 76 2.58 0.70 15.68
N GLN A 77 3.86 1.07 15.55
CA GLN A 77 4.80 0.30 14.76
C GLN A 77 4.91 -1.16 15.22
N ARG A 78 4.82 -1.38 16.54
CA ARG A 78 4.84 -2.72 17.15
C ARG A 78 3.59 -3.53 16.81
N GLU A 79 2.40 -2.92 16.88
CA GLU A 79 1.15 -3.59 16.49
C GLU A 79 1.15 -3.94 15.01
N TYR A 80 1.58 -3.00 14.17
CA TYR A 80 1.70 -3.24 12.74
C TYR A 80 2.65 -4.40 12.45
N THR A 81 3.84 -4.41 13.05
CA THR A 81 4.80 -5.53 12.91
C THR A 81 4.20 -6.87 13.33
N LYS A 82 3.47 -6.91 14.47
CA LYS A 82 2.78 -8.12 14.92
C LYS A 82 1.69 -8.59 13.95
N ILE A 83 1.02 -7.66 13.28
CA ILE A 83 0.04 -8.00 12.23
C ILE A 83 0.77 -8.63 11.04
N LEU A 84 1.91 -8.07 10.62
CA LEU A 84 2.71 -8.61 9.52
C LEU A 84 3.30 -10.00 9.79
N GLU A 85 3.48 -10.38 11.06
CA GLU A 85 3.89 -11.73 11.46
C GLU A 85 2.75 -12.77 11.34
N LYS A 86 1.50 -12.35 11.11
CA LYS A 86 0.35 -13.25 10.95
C LYS A 86 0.22 -13.76 9.50
N PRO A 87 -0.57 -14.83 9.26
CA PRO A 87 -0.97 -15.22 7.92
C PRO A 87 -1.65 -14.09 7.16
N MET A 88 -1.56 -14.12 5.84
CA MET A 88 -2.04 -13.08 4.94
C MET A 88 -3.52 -12.78 5.11
N GLU A 89 -4.35 -13.80 5.32
CA GLU A 89 -5.79 -13.62 5.52
C GLU A 89 -6.08 -12.74 6.74
N ILE A 90 -5.28 -12.89 7.80
CA ILE A 90 -5.38 -12.10 9.02
C ILE A 90 -4.84 -10.69 8.82
N GLN A 91 -3.78 -10.53 8.03
CA GLN A 91 -3.26 -9.21 7.67
C GLN A 91 -4.30 -8.42 6.87
N GLU A 92 -4.91 -9.05 5.87
CA GLU A 92 -5.96 -8.44 5.07
C GLU A 92 -7.14 -8.02 5.93
N GLU A 93 -7.65 -8.91 6.79
CA GLU A 93 -8.76 -8.60 7.70
C GLU A 93 -8.45 -7.39 8.60
N LYS A 94 -7.21 -7.28 9.08
CA LYS A 94 -6.79 -6.21 10.00
C LYS A 94 -6.46 -4.90 9.30
N LEU A 95 -5.87 -4.94 8.11
CA LEU A 95 -5.29 -3.76 7.48
C LEU A 95 -6.16 -3.18 6.36
N LEU A 96 -6.91 -4.02 5.62
CA LEU A 96 -7.79 -3.53 4.54
C LEU A 96 -8.75 -2.42 4.97
N PRO A 97 -9.44 -2.52 6.13
CA PRO A 97 -10.39 -1.49 6.54
C PRO A 97 -9.73 -0.10 6.66
N SER A 98 -8.49 -0.05 7.15
CA SER A 98 -7.74 1.18 7.41
C SER A 98 -7.49 2.02 6.16
N PHE A 99 -7.23 1.37 5.02
CA PHE A 99 -6.87 2.05 3.77
C PHE A 99 -7.87 1.79 2.61
N GLN A 100 -9.04 1.23 2.90
CA GLN A 100 -10.11 1.03 1.91
C GLN A 100 -10.49 2.33 1.18
N SER A 101 -10.46 3.46 1.90
CA SER A 101 -10.72 4.79 1.33
C SER A 101 -9.64 5.20 0.31
N CYS A 102 -8.36 5.06 0.67
CA CYS A 102 -7.23 5.29 -0.23
C CYS A 102 -7.33 4.44 -1.50
N LEU A 103 -7.68 3.15 -1.34
CA LEU A 103 -7.83 2.22 -2.45
C LEU A 103 -8.98 2.61 -3.39
N THR A 104 -10.13 3.01 -2.82
CA THR A 104 -11.31 3.43 -3.60
C THR A 104 -11.01 4.67 -4.42
N GLU A 105 -10.34 5.66 -3.81
CA GLU A 105 -9.93 6.88 -4.50
C GLU A 105 -8.94 6.59 -5.63
N TYR A 106 -7.93 5.77 -5.35
CA TYR A 106 -6.91 5.38 -6.31
C TYR A 106 -7.51 4.67 -7.54
N GLN A 107 -8.40 3.71 -7.32
CA GLN A 107 -9.12 3.02 -8.39
C GLN A 107 -9.99 3.99 -9.21
N GLY A 108 -10.63 4.96 -8.56
CA GLY A 108 -11.40 6.01 -9.20
C GLY A 108 -10.55 6.89 -10.11
N LYS A 109 -9.37 7.33 -9.64
CA LYS A 109 -8.42 8.14 -10.40
C LYS A 109 -7.86 7.38 -11.61
N ILE A 110 -7.43 6.13 -11.43
CA ILE A 110 -6.97 5.28 -12.54
C ILE A 110 -8.06 5.08 -13.60
N LYS A 111 -9.31 4.83 -13.18
CA LYS A 111 -10.42 4.66 -14.13
C LYS A 111 -10.60 5.92 -14.99
N LYS A 112 -10.50 7.11 -14.39
CA LYS A 112 -10.58 8.38 -15.12
C LYS A 112 -9.42 8.54 -16.12
N GLU A 113 -8.19 8.22 -15.71
CA GLU A 113 -7.03 8.30 -16.61
C GLU A 113 -7.15 7.33 -17.80
N LYS A 114 -7.64 6.11 -17.56
CA LYS A 114 -7.92 5.15 -18.64
C LYS A 114 -8.96 5.68 -19.64
N ILE A 115 -10.03 6.31 -19.15
CA ILE A 115 -11.07 6.89 -20.01
C ILE A 115 -10.49 8.04 -20.85
N LYS A 116 -9.67 8.92 -20.26
CA LYS A 116 -9.02 10.01 -21.00
C LYS A 116 -8.09 9.49 -22.10
N ALA A 117 -7.25 8.50 -21.78
CA ALA A 117 -6.32 7.91 -22.73
C ALA A 117 -7.06 7.27 -23.93
N SER A 118 -8.17 6.57 -23.68
CA SER A 118 -9.00 6.00 -24.75
C SER A 118 -9.72 7.06 -25.59
N ALA A 119 -10.08 8.20 -25.01
CA ALA A 119 -10.69 9.30 -25.76
C ALA A 119 -9.68 10.03 -26.67
N GLN A 120 -8.39 10.04 -26.32
CA GLN A 120 -7.32 10.65 -27.12
C GLN A 120 -6.82 9.76 -28.26
N GLN A 121 -7.04 8.44 -28.19
CA GLN A 121 -6.68 7.48 -29.24
C GLN A 121 -7.78 7.28 -30.30
N GLY A 122 -8.94 7.92 -30.12
CA GLY A 122 -10.07 7.89 -31.05
C GLY A 122 -10.23 9.16 -31.90
N LEU A 123 -9.17 9.99 -31.99
CA LEU A 123 -9.07 11.20 -32.81
C LEU A 123 -7.99 11.03 -33.88
#